data_AF-A0AAV0M7N6-F1
#
_entry.id   AF-A0AAV0M7N6-F1
#
_cell.length_a   1.000
_cell.length_b   1.000
_cell.length_c   1.000
_cell.angle_alpha   90.00
_cell.angle_beta   90.00
_cell.angle_gamma   90.00
#
_symmetry.space_group_name_H-M   'P 1'
#
loop_
_entity.id
_entity.type
_entity.pdbx_description
1 polymer ?
#
loop_
_entity_poly.entity_id
_entity_poly.type
_entity_poly.pdbx_seq_one_letter_code
_entity_poly.pdbx_strand_id
1 'polypeptide(L)' 'MKLYKVYTSIYEFVAGGGGNDGVAKLSIEYEKRDPSVPAPTKYLNLVSLFVEEADASLVKAG' A
#
# COMPACT_ATOMS: atom_id res chain seq x y z
N MET A 1 -2.72 -19.08 10.37
CA MET A 1 -1.85 -19.81 9.42
C MET A 1 -1.00 -18.80 8.66
N LYS A 2 0.34 -18.86 8.70
CA LYS A 2 1.20 -17.95 7.92
C LYS A 2 1.18 -18.36 6.45
N LEU A 3 0.63 -17.49 5.60
CA LEU A 3 0.49 -17.68 4.14
C LEU A 3 1.81 -17.42 3.39
N TYR A 4 2.63 -16.51 3.91
CA TYR A 4 3.93 -16.14 3.32
C TYR A 4 5.05 -16.48 4.31
N LYS A 5 6.23 -16.85 3.79
CA LYS A 5 7.45 -17.04 4.61
C LYS A 5 8.06 -15.69 4.96
N VAL A 6 8.12 -14.82 3.97
CA VAL A 6 8.55 -13.42 4.07
C VAL A 6 7.41 -12.55 3.57
N TYR A 7 7.11 -11.48 4.29
CA TYR A 7 6.15 -10.48 3.89
C TYR A 7 6.61 -9.13 4.45
N THR A 8 7.01 -8.23 3.57
CA THR A 8 7.51 -6.90 3.90
C THR A 8 6.69 -5.88 3.13
N SER A 9 6.15 -4.89 3.85
CA SER A 9 5.47 -3.74 3.25
C SER A 9 6.37 -2.52 3.37
N ILE A 10 6.61 -1.86 2.24
CA ILE A 10 7.45 -0.67 2.14
C ILE A 10 6.56 0.47 1.69
N TYR A 11 6.49 1.52 2.51
CA TYR A 11 5.71 2.72 2.26
C TYR A 11 6.67 3.87 1.98
N GLU A 12 6.48 4.53 0.84
CA GLU A 12 7.24 5.72 0.46
C GLU A 12 6.29 6.85 0.13
N PHE A 13 6.50 8.01 0.74
CA PHE A 13 5.80 9.24 0.40
C PHE A 13 6.80 10.18 -0.24
N VAL A 14 6.56 10.51 -1.50
CA VAL A 14 7.43 11.42 -2.26
C VAL A 14 6.64 12.65 -2.68
N ALA A 15 7.29 13.81 -2.70
CA ALA A 15 6.69 15.01 -3.25
C ALA A 15 6.40 14.82 -4.75
N GLY A 16 5.20 15.15 -5.18
CA GLY A 16 4.85 15.32 -6.58
C GLY A 16 5.57 16.53 -7.16
N GLY A 17 5.87 16.50 -8.46
CA GLY A 17 6.68 17.52 -9.14
C GLY A 17 6.14 18.95 -9.09
N GLY A 18 4.94 19.18 -8.56
CA GLY A 18 4.34 20.50 -8.38
C GLY A 18 3.82 20.69 -6.95
N GLY A 19 4.64 21.28 -6.07
CA GLY A 19 4.29 22.04 -4.86
C GLY A 19 3.37 21.41 -3.81
N ASN A 20 2.13 21.09 -4.17
CA ASN A 20 1.06 20.60 -3.30
C ASN A 20 0.64 19.15 -3.57
N ASP A 21 1.20 18.51 -4.59
CA ASP A 21 0.88 17.10 -4.88
C ASP A 21 1.83 16.17 -4.09
N GLY A 22 1.29 15.13 -3.48
CA GLY A 22 2.05 14.05 -2.86
C GLY A 22 1.79 12.73 -3.59
N VAL A 23 2.82 11.90 -3.74
CA VAL A 23 2.67 10.54 -4.28
C VAL A 23 2.99 9.54 -3.18
N ALA A 24 1.98 8.73 -2.83
CA ALA A 24 2.16 7.56 -1.98
C ALA A 24 2.50 6.33 -2.84
N LYS A 25 3.60 5.65 -2.52
CA LYS A 25 3.99 4.38 -3.12
C LYS A 25 3.94 3.28 -2.07
N LEU A 26 3.36 2.15 -2.44
CA LEU A 26 3.33 0.94 -1.65
C LEU A 26 3.98 -0.20 -2.45
N SER A 27 5.04 -0.76 -1.91
CA SER A 27 5.70 -1.96 -2.42
C SER A 27 5.52 -3.10 -1.43
N ILE A 28 5.18 -4.30 -1.92
CA ILE A 28 5.12 -5.51 -1.10
C ILE A 28 6.11 -6.52 -1.65
N GLU A 29 7.10 -6.84 -0.82
CA GLU A 29 8.03 -7.94 -1.07
C GLU A 29 7.55 -9.16 -0.31
N TYR A 30 7.37 -10.29 -1.01
CA TYR A 30 6.84 -11.49 -0.39
C TYR A 30 7.44 -12.77 -0.97
N GLU A 31 7.57 -13.77 -0.12
CA GLU A 31 7.87 -15.14 -0.53
C GLU A 31 6.67 -16.04 -0.16
N LYS A 32 6.06 -16.66 -1.16
CA LYS A 32 4.96 -17.61 -0.95
C LYS A 32 5.46 -18.81 -0.14
N ARG A 33 4.62 -19.29 0.78
CA ARG A 33 4.91 -20.51 1.51
C ARG A 33 4.91 -21.75 0.61
N ASP A 34 3.98 -21.78 -0.33
CA ASP A 34 3.84 -22.79 -1.37
C ASP A 34 3.18 -22.15 -2.63
N PRO A 35 3.26 -22.79 -3.80
CA PRO A 35 2.75 -22.21 -5.05
C PRO A 35 1.25 -21.90 -5.07
N SER A 36 0.45 -22.56 -4.24
CA SER A 36 -1.01 -22.38 -4.20
C SER A 36 -1.42 -21.07 -3.52
N VAL A 37 -0.52 -20.48 -2.72
CA VAL A 37 -0.77 -19.19 -2.07
C VAL A 37 -0.89 -18.10 -3.14
N PRO A 38 -1.97 -17.31 -3.16
CA PRO A 38 -2.13 -16.22 -4.12
C PRO A 38 -1.17 -15.07 -3.82
N ALA A 39 -0.90 -14.22 -4.81
CA ALA A 39 -0.22 -12.95 -4.58
C ALA A 39 -1.05 -12.08 -3.60
N PRO A 40 -0.41 -11.23 -2.78
CA PRO A 40 -1.08 -10.42 -1.77
C PRO A 40 -1.84 -9.21 -2.33
N THR A 41 -2.37 -9.29 -3.57
CA THR A 41 -3.04 -8.19 -4.27
C THR A 41 -4.26 -7.67 -3.51
N LYS A 42 -4.96 -8.55 -2.78
CA LYS A 42 -6.09 -8.14 -1.93
C LYS A 42 -5.67 -7.17 -0.82
N TYR A 43 -4.46 -7.32 -0.28
CA TYR A 43 -3.93 -6.41 0.74
C TYR A 43 -3.52 -5.07 0.13
N LEU A 44 -2.99 -5.06 -1.09
CA LEU A 44 -2.70 -3.80 -1.81
C LEU A 44 -3.98 -2.97 -1.98
N ASN A 45 -5.05 -3.57 -2.48
CA ASN A 45 -6.31 -2.85 -2.71
C ASN A 45 -6.92 -2.28 -1.42
N LEU A 46 -6.80 -3.02 -0.31
CA LEU A 46 -7.29 -2.56 1.00
C LEU A 46 -6.49 -1.34 1.48
N VAL A 47 -5.17 -1.36 1.31
CA VAL A 47 -4.32 -0.22 1.69
C VAL A 47 -4.60 0.99 0.79
N SER A 48 -4.79 0.79 -0.52
CA SER A 48 -5.22 1.87 -1.42
C SER A 48 -6.51 2.53 -0.94
N LEU A 49 -7.53 1.75 -0.57
CA LEU A 49 -8.79 2.28 -0.05
C LEU A 49 -8.58 3.14 1.21
N PHE A 50 -7.77 2.67 2.17
CA PHE A 50 -7.49 3.44 3.39
C PHE A 50 -6.72 4.73 3.11
N VAL A 51 -5.77 4.70 2.17
CA VAL A 51 -5.01 5.90 1.78
C VAL A 51 -5.92 6.91 1.09
N GLU A 52 -6.82 6.47 0.21
CA GLU A 52 -7.82 7.33 -0.44
C GLU A 52 -8.81 7.95 0.56
N GLU A 53 -9.31 7.16 1.52
CA GLU A 53 -10.19 7.68 2.58
C GLU A 53 -9.48 8.70 3.48
N ALA A 54 -8.22 8.43 3.84
CA ALA A 54 -7.41 9.34 4.64
C ALA A 54 -7.16 10.66 3.89
N ASP A 55 -6.76 10.59 2.62
CA ASP A 55 -6.57 11.76 1.75
C ASP A 55 -7.85 12.60 1.65
N ALA A 56 -8.99 11.96 1.37
CA ALA A 56 -10.28 12.63 1.31
C ALA A 56 -10.68 13.27 2.65
N SER A 57 -10.30 12.68 3.79
CA SER A 57 -10.56 13.25 5.11
C SER A 57 -9.69 14.48 5.40
N LEU A 58 -8.43 14.47 4.96
CA LEU A 58 -7.49 15.58 5.10
C LEU A 58 -7.88 16.75 4.20
N VAL A 59 -8.31 16.50 2.96
CA VAL A 59 -8.83 17.53 2.05
C VAL A 59 -10.09 18.20 2.63
N LYS A 60 -10.98 17.46 3.29
CA LYS A 60 -12.19 18.02 3.92
C LYS A 60 -11.93 18.79 5.21
N ALA A 61 -10.81 18.53 5.87
CA ALA A 61 -10.43 19.17 7.13
C ALA A 61 -9.61 20.46 6.95
N GLY A 62 -9.14 20.73 5.72
CA GLY A 62 -8.36 21.91 5.32
C GLY A 62 -9.18 23.08 4.82
#